data_AF-A0A182SBI4-F1
#
_entry.id   AF-A0A182SBI4-F1
#
_cell.length_a   1.000
_cell.length_b   1.000
_cell.length_c   1.000
_cell.angle_alpha   90.00
_cell.angle_beta   90.00
_cell.angle_gamma   90.00
#
_symmetry.space_group_name_H-M   'P 1'
#
loop_
_entity.id
_entity.type
_entity.pdbx_description
1 polymer ?
#
loop_
_entity_poly.entity_id
_entity_poly.type
_entity_poly.pdbx_seq_one_letter_code
_entity_poly.pdbx_strand_id
1 'polypeptide(L)'
;MYRCDVHDINQNYTANGVREKMESIATQNFTDHSCLMVFIVSHGGMNDTIMGSDGSLYSLGDDIVKQCTSNPTLNGKPKIIVVQACRTNATTATVARKSPLIDDCDVAVFKSSYHNEICDISSDSDPRQGDTFMQTFLRLLHATNQQSIIHVNTLLAGEFYERK
;
A
#
# COMPACT_ATOMS: atom_id res chain seq x y z
N MET A 1 9.72 15.28 21.33
CA MET A 1 8.33 14.81 21.39
C MET A 1 7.82 14.79 19.94
N TYR A 2 7.85 13.65 19.25
CA TYR A 2 7.40 13.56 17.85
C TYR A 2 6.26 12.56 17.76
N ARG A 3 5.04 13.06 17.83
CA ARG A 3 3.83 12.40 17.33
C ARG A 3 2.83 13.49 16.98
N CYS A 4 2.83 13.89 15.72
CA CYS A 4 1.69 14.55 15.12
C CYS A 4 1.19 13.58 14.06
N ASP A 5 0.36 12.61 14.48
CA ASP A 5 -0.27 11.67 13.56
C ASP A 5 -1.52 12.37 13.00
N VAL A 6 -1.35 13.07 11.87
CA VAL A 6 -2.49 13.58 11.11
C VAL A 6 -3.09 12.42 10.32
N HIS A 7 -4.26 11.94 10.76
CA HIS A 7 -4.99 10.92 10.03
C HIS A 7 -5.88 11.57 8.97
N ASP A 8 -5.57 11.28 7.71
CA ASP A 8 -6.31 11.74 6.55
C ASP A 8 -7.08 10.56 5.93
N ILE A 9 -8.33 10.38 6.39
CA ILE A 9 -9.17 9.24 6.05
C ILE A 9 -10.07 9.60 4.87
N ASN A 10 -9.91 8.88 3.76
CA ASN A 10 -10.63 9.10 2.52
C ASN A 10 -11.42 7.83 2.15
N GLN A 11 -12.73 7.95 1.96
CA GLN A 11 -13.62 6.81 1.71
C GLN A 11 -14.27 6.93 0.32
N ASN A 12 -14.42 5.80 -0.37
CA ASN A 12 -15.13 5.68 -1.65
C ASN A 12 -14.66 6.65 -2.75
N TYR A 13 -13.35 6.91 -2.81
CA TYR A 13 -12.78 7.74 -3.86
C TYR A 13 -12.87 7.08 -5.23
N THR A 14 -13.28 7.88 -6.22
CA THR A 14 -13.16 7.53 -7.64
C THR A 14 -11.69 7.53 -8.04
N ALA A 15 -11.34 6.90 -9.18
CA ALA A 15 -9.96 6.95 -9.66
C ALA A 15 -9.47 8.40 -9.87
N ASN A 16 -10.35 9.31 -10.30
CA ASN A 16 -10.02 10.73 -10.42
C ASN A 16 -9.81 11.40 -9.06
N GLY A 17 -10.67 11.11 -8.06
CA GLY A 17 -10.51 11.65 -6.71
C GLY A 17 -9.20 11.19 -6.04
N VAL A 18 -8.76 9.96 -6.32
CA VAL A 18 -7.43 9.50 -5.90
C VAL A 18 -6.33 10.33 -6.55
N ARG A 19 -6.38 10.59 -7.86
CA ARG A 19 -5.37 11.40 -8.56
C ARG A 19 -5.29 12.82 -8.01
N GLU A 20 -6.44 13.49 -7.87
CA GLU A 20 -6.51 14.85 -7.31
C GLU A 20 -5.92 14.89 -5.89
N LYS A 21 -6.18 13.85 -5.08
CA LYS A 21 -5.61 13.75 -3.74
C LYS A 21 -4.10 13.56 -3.77
N MET A 22 -3.59 12.72 -4.66
CA MET A 22 -2.16 12.51 -4.78
C MET A 22 -1.44 13.73 -5.37
N GLU A 23 -2.07 14.49 -6.27
CA GLU A 23 -1.59 15.80 -6.72
C GLU A 23 -1.50 16.82 -5.57
N SER A 24 -2.49 16.80 -4.66
CA SER A 24 -2.40 17.59 -3.42
C SER A 24 -1.23 17.13 -2.55
N ILE A 25 -0.97 15.82 -2.45
CA ILE A 25 0.19 15.30 -1.71
C ILE A 25 1.50 15.73 -2.38
N ALA A 26 1.58 15.77 -3.71
CA ALA A 26 2.79 16.22 -4.42
C ALA A 26 3.17 17.68 -4.09
N THR A 27 2.19 18.51 -3.73
CA THR A 27 2.36 19.96 -3.49
C THR A 27 2.28 20.37 -2.02
N GLN A 28 1.79 19.49 -1.13
CA GLN A 28 1.66 19.77 0.30
C GLN A 28 3.02 19.88 1.00
N ASN A 29 3.12 20.76 2.00
CA ASN A 29 4.35 20.94 2.77
C ASN A 29 4.44 19.91 3.90
N PHE A 30 5.41 19.00 3.80
CA PHE A 30 5.72 17.99 4.81
C PHE A 30 7.03 18.27 5.57
N THR A 31 7.54 19.50 5.56
CA THR A 31 8.83 19.87 6.20
C THR A 31 8.91 19.38 7.65
N ASP A 32 7.85 19.56 8.43
CA ASP A 32 7.77 19.17 9.84
C ASP A 32 7.42 17.68 10.08
N HIS A 33 7.21 16.91 9.02
CA HIS A 33 6.91 15.48 9.09
C HIS A 33 8.18 14.67 8.82
N SER A 34 8.33 13.52 9.49
CA SER A 34 9.50 12.63 9.35
C SER A 34 9.31 11.53 8.30
N CYS A 35 8.08 11.21 7.93
CA CYS A 35 7.75 10.21 6.91
C CYS A 35 6.35 10.46 6.33
N LEU A 36 6.04 9.76 5.23
CA LEU A 36 4.69 9.63 4.69
C LEU A 36 4.31 8.15 4.68
N MET A 37 3.10 7.83 5.16
CA MET A 37 2.53 6.49 5.06
C MET A 37 1.19 6.57 4.32
N VAL A 38 1.03 5.75 3.28
CA VAL A 38 -0.19 5.69 2.45
C VAL A 38 -0.75 4.28 2.53
N PHE A 39 -1.98 4.16 3.04
CA PHE A 39 -2.72 2.90 3.07
C PHE A 39 -3.80 2.92 1.99
N ILE A 40 -3.85 1.88 1.17
CA ILE A 40 -4.85 1.71 0.12
C ILE A 40 -5.54 0.36 0.31
N VAL A 41 -6.86 0.39 0.41
CA VAL A 41 -7.72 -0.80 0.46
C VAL A 41 -8.76 -0.65 -0.65
N SER A 42 -8.67 -1.49 -1.68
CA SER A 42 -9.64 -1.49 -2.78
C SER A 42 -9.59 -2.79 -3.58
N HIS A 43 -10.48 -2.97 -4.55
CA HIS A 43 -10.27 -3.99 -5.58
C HIS A 43 -9.06 -3.61 -6.46
N GLY A 44 -8.32 -4.61 -6.92
CA GLY A 44 -7.19 -4.42 -7.84
C GLY A 44 -7.49 -4.92 -9.25
N GLY A 45 -6.64 -4.50 -10.18
CA GLY A 45 -6.64 -4.94 -11.57
C GLY A 45 -5.31 -5.61 -11.96
N MET A 46 -5.11 -5.79 -13.26
CA MET A 46 -3.82 -6.25 -13.81
C MET A 46 -2.77 -5.12 -13.75
N ASN A 47 -1.47 -5.46 -13.88
CA ASN A 47 -0.38 -4.49 -14.04
C ASN A 47 -0.26 -3.43 -12.92
N ASP A 48 -0.36 -3.84 -11.64
CA ASP A 48 -0.27 -2.93 -10.48
C ASP A 48 -1.28 -1.76 -10.54
N THR A 49 -2.46 -2.02 -11.10
CA THR A 49 -3.59 -1.08 -11.08
C THR A 49 -4.55 -1.35 -9.93
N ILE A 50 -5.19 -0.29 -9.46
CA ILE A 50 -6.15 -0.28 -8.36
C ILE A 50 -7.45 0.34 -8.87
N MET A 51 -8.60 -0.18 -8.43
CA MET A 51 -9.93 0.26 -8.84
C MET A 51 -10.44 1.37 -7.92
N GLY A 52 -10.97 2.44 -8.48
CA GLY A 52 -11.75 3.44 -7.76
C GLY A 52 -13.20 3.01 -7.55
N SER A 53 -13.95 3.75 -6.73
CA SER A 53 -15.38 3.48 -6.48
C SER A 53 -16.27 3.59 -7.72
N ASP A 54 -15.78 4.27 -8.77
CA ASP A 54 -16.42 4.40 -10.08
C ASP A 54 -16.09 3.25 -11.04
N GLY A 55 -15.33 2.24 -10.59
CA GLY A 55 -14.88 1.11 -11.42
C GLY A 55 -13.71 1.44 -12.35
N SER A 56 -13.29 2.71 -12.42
CA SER A 56 -12.11 3.14 -13.18
C SER A 56 -10.81 2.68 -12.51
N LEU A 57 -9.76 2.47 -13.29
CA LEU A 57 -8.44 2.06 -12.79
C LEU A 57 -7.47 3.24 -12.65
N TYR A 58 -6.55 3.12 -11.69
CA TYR A 58 -5.39 3.99 -11.53
C TYR A 58 -4.12 3.18 -11.24
N SER A 59 -2.95 3.74 -11.58
CA SER A 59 -1.63 3.10 -11.52
C SER A 59 -1.00 3.34 -10.16
N LEU A 60 -0.58 2.27 -9.47
CA LEU A 60 0.18 2.42 -8.22
C LEU A 60 1.50 3.17 -8.45
N GLY A 61 2.17 2.93 -9.58
CA GLY A 61 3.43 3.60 -9.91
C GLY A 61 3.22 5.08 -10.25
N ASP A 62 2.38 5.35 -11.25
CA ASP A 62 2.27 6.69 -11.84
C ASP A 62 1.36 7.62 -11.05
N ASP A 63 0.25 7.10 -10.52
CA ASP A 63 -0.75 7.91 -9.83
C ASP A 63 -0.45 8.03 -8.32
N ILE A 64 0.28 7.09 -7.71
CA ILE A 64 0.62 7.11 -6.28
C ILE A 64 2.12 7.37 -6.03
N VAL A 65 2.99 6.41 -6.39
CA VAL A 65 4.43 6.45 -6.03
C VAL A 65 5.09 7.72 -6.56
N LYS A 66 4.85 8.05 -7.84
CA LYS A 66 5.41 9.24 -8.49
C LYS A 66 5.02 10.55 -7.80
N GLN A 67 3.80 10.64 -7.27
CA GLN A 67 3.34 11.85 -6.58
C GLN A 67 3.97 11.99 -5.20
N CYS A 68 4.25 10.87 -4.52
CA CYS A 68 5.00 10.88 -3.27
C CYS A 68 6.48 11.25 -3.48
N THR A 69 7.10 10.79 -4.57
CA THR A 69 8.53 11.06 -4.87
C THR A 69 8.77 12.41 -5.52
N SER A 70 7.75 13.01 -6.15
CA SER A 70 7.86 14.36 -6.72
C SER A 70 7.82 15.48 -5.69
N ASN A 71 7.39 15.20 -4.45
CA ASN A 71 7.31 16.21 -3.38
C ASN A 71 8.70 16.52 -2.79
N PRO A 72 9.23 17.75 -2.95
CA PRO A 72 10.57 18.09 -2.48
C PRO A 72 10.73 18.05 -0.94
N THR A 73 9.65 18.30 -0.20
CA THR A 73 9.66 18.30 1.27
C THR A 73 9.67 16.89 1.88
N LEU A 74 9.52 15.86 1.03
CA LEU A 74 9.67 14.45 1.36
C LEU A 74 11.02 13.87 0.93
N ASN A 75 11.92 14.61 0.29
CA ASN A 75 13.25 14.11 -0.09
C ASN A 75 14.05 13.64 1.13
N GLY A 76 14.64 12.44 1.06
CA GLY A 76 15.38 11.84 2.19
C GLY A 76 14.48 11.28 3.30
N LYS A 77 13.14 11.37 3.15
CA LYS A 77 12.17 10.90 4.16
C LYS A 77 11.50 9.61 3.70
N PRO A 78 11.32 8.61 4.58
CA PRO A 78 10.65 7.36 4.23
C PRO A 78 9.22 7.59 3.69
N LYS A 79 8.90 6.91 2.59
CA LYS A 79 7.58 6.85 1.94
C LYS A 79 7.13 5.39 1.97
N ILE A 80 6.20 5.08 2.86
CA ILE A 80 5.74 3.71 3.10
C ILE A 80 4.36 3.58 2.49
N ILE A 81 4.22 2.72 1.48
CA ILE A 81 2.96 2.52 0.76
C ILE A 81 2.51 1.09 1.01
N VAL A 82 1.32 0.94 1.58
CA VAL A 82 0.73 -0.35 1.94
C VAL A 82 -0.55 -0.53 1.16
N VAL A 83 -0.59 -1.53 0.29
CA VAL A 83 -1.68 -1.77 -0.65
C VAL A 83 -2.29 -3.13 -0.38
N GLN A 84 -3.58 -3.14 -0.09
CA GLN A 84 -4.39 -4.34 -0.06
C GLN A 84 -5.37 -4.29 -1.23
N ALA A 85 -5.10 -5.09 -2.26
CA ALA A 85 -5.95 -5.17 -3.43
C ALA A 85 -5.91 -6.57 -4.07
N CYS A 86 -7.09 -7.10 -4.43
CA CYS A 86 -7.19 -8.38 -5.15
C CYS A 86 -6.77 -8.20 -6.61
N ARG A 87 -6.05 -9.17 -7.17
CA ARG A 87 -5.96 -9.29 -8.63
C ARG A 87 -7.13 -10.13 -9.10
N THR A 88 -8.12 -9.53 -9.76
CA THR A 88 -9.24 -10.28 -10.33
C THR A 88 -8.76 -11.20 -11.46
N ASN A 89 -8.87 -12.52 -11.23
CA ASN A 89 -8.85 -13.64 -12.18
C ASN A 89 -7.80 -13.60 -13.31
N ALA A 90 -6.55 -13.91 -12.99
CA ALA A 90 -5.59 -14.37 -14.00
C ALA A 90 -5.62 -15.91 -14.07
N THR A 91 -6.43 -16.47 -14.97
CA THR A 91 -6.25 -17.84 -15.44
C THR A 91 -4.85 -17.92 -16.07
N THR A 92 -3.95 -18.64 -15.40
CA THR A 92 -2.65 -19.11 -15.93
C THR A 92 -1.80 -18.07 -16.69
N ALA A 93 -1.02 -17.28 -15.97
CA ALA A 93 0.26 -16.78 -16.48
C ALA A 93 1.23 -16.50 -15.32
N THR A 94 2.21 -17.38 -15.22
CA THR A 94 3.29 -17.43 -14.25
C THR A 94 4.18 -16.18 -14.30
N VAL A 95 4.86 -15.94 -13.17
CA VAL A 95 5.95 -14.99 -12.90
C VAL A 95 5.50 -13.63 -12.34
N ALA A 96 5.05 -13.64 -11.08
CA ALA A 96 5.28 -12.51 -10.20
C ALA A 96 6.78 -12.49 -9.80
N ARG A 97 7.60 -11.85 -10.62
CA ARG A 97 8.88 -11.30 -10.17
C ARG A 97 8.93 -9.83 -10.53
N LYS A 98 8.72 -9.00 -9.52
CA LYS A 98 9.71 -8.04 -9.04
C LYS A 98 9.45 -7.86 -7.55
N SER A 99 10.56 -7.81 -6.82
CA SER A 99 10.77 -7.41 -5.42
C SER A 99 9.90 -6.21 -5.03
N PRO A 100 9.81 -5.80 -3.74
CA PRO A 100 9.35 -4.46 -3.40
C PRO A 100 9.96 -3.47 -4.40
N LEU A 101 9.11 -2.66 -5.04
CA LEU A 101 9.54 -1.60 -5.95
C LEU A 101 10.26 -0.55 -5.09
N ILE A 102 11.54 -0.81 -4.80
CA ILE A 102 12.49 0.14 -4.27
C ILE A 102 13.14 0.74 -5.52
N ASP A 103 12.44 1.66 -6.17
CA ASP A 103 12.98 2.42 -7.30
C ASP A 103 13.76 3.66 -6.79
N ASP A 104 13.57 4.01 -5.51
CA ASP A 104 14.26 5.07 -4.78
C ASP A 104 14.60 4.57 -3.37
N CYS A 105 15.76 4.96 -2.82
CA CYS A 105 16.24 4.52 -1.49
C CYS A 105 15.23 4.76 -0.34
N ASP A 106 14.29 5.69 -0.53
CA ASP A 106 13.36 6.12 0.51
C ASP A 106 11.93 5.57 0.35
N VAL A 107 11.66 4.72 -0.65
CA VAL A 107 10.31 4.17 -0.90
C VAL A 107 10.23 2.69 -0.53
N ALA A 108 9.25 2.33 0.30
CA ALA A 108 8.92 0.95 0.63
C ALA A 108 7.47 0.64 0.28
N VAL A 109 7.25 -0.33 -0.60
CA VAL A 109 5.90 -0.75 -1.04
C VAL A 109 5.60 -2.17 -0.55
N PHE A 110 4.50 -2.31 0.20
CA PHE A 110 3.97 -3.57 0.72
C PHE A 110 2.64 -3.88 0.04
N LYS A 111 2.47 -5.08 -0.54
CA LYS A 111 1.26 -5.44 -1.31
C LYS A 111 0.65 -6.76 -0.83
N SER A 112 -0.68 -6.85 -0.65
CA SER A 112 -1.33 -8.11 -0.25
C SER A 112 -1.15 -9.26 -1.26
N SER A 113 -0.91 -8.96 -2.54
CA SER A 113 -0.74 -9.95 -3.63
C SER A 113 0.62 -10.68 -3.64
N TYR A 114 1.30 -10.83 -2.49
CA TYR A 114 2.63 -11.45 -2.46
C TYR A 114 2.64 -12.91 -2.91
N HIS A 115 1.51 -13.60 -2.87
CA HIS A 115 1.31 -14.89 -3.51
C HIS A 115 -0.12 -14.98 -4.02
N ASN A 116 -0.40 -16.02 -4.79
CA ASN A 116 -1.62 -16.35 -5.52
C ASN A 116 -2.87 -16.58 -4.61
N GLU A 117 -2.95 -15.87 -3.48
CA GLU A 117 -4.05 -15.91 -2.54
C GLU A 117 -5.13 -14.93 -3.00
N ILE A 118 -6.36 -15.43 -3.06
CA ILE A 118 -7.55 -14.63 -3.26
C ILE A 118 -7.59 -13.64 -2.09
N CYS A 119 -7.30 -12.37 -2.34
CA CYS A 119 -7.64 -11.34 -1.38
C CYS A 119 -9.17 -11.35 -1.32
N ASP A 120 -9.74 -11.79 -0.21
CA ASP A 120 -11.18 -11.88 -0.06
C ASP A 120 -11.70 -10.50 0.37
N ILE A 121 -11.58 -9.51 -0.52
CA ILE A 121 -12.26 -8.21 -0.37
C ILE A 121 -13.70 -8.35 -0.92
N SER A 122 -14.27 -9.56 -0.85
CA SER A 122 -15.66 -9.76 -1.21
C SER A 122 -16.53 -9.06 -0.17
N SER A 123 -17.60 -8.42 -0.64
CA SER A 123 -18.61 -7.78 0.20
C SER A 123 -19.34 -8.78 1.14
N ASP A 124 -19.06 -10.07 0.98
CA ASP A 124 -19.67 -11.22 1.68
C ASP A 124 -18.75 -11.80 2.78
N SER A 125 -17.56 -11.24 2.96
CA SER A 125 -16.63 -11.61 4.04
C SER A 125 -17.15 -11.11 5.40
N ASP A 126 -17.10 -11.96 6.45
CA ASP A 126 -17.56 -11.60 7.80
C ASP A 126 -16.79 -10.34 8.27
N PRO A 127 -17.46 -9.20 8.53
CA PRO A 127 -16.81 -7.95 8.93
C PRO A 127 -16.03 -8.07 10.26
N ARG A 128 -16.18 -9.18 11.01
CA ARG A 128 -15.46 -9.47 12.25
C ARG A 128 -14.11 -10.17 12.03
N GLN A 129 -13.88 -10.77 10.85
CA GLN A 129 -12.57 -11.25 10.41
C GLN A 129 -11.98 -10.21 9.47
N GLY A 130 -11.54 -9.07 10.00
CA GLY A 130 -10.90 -8.06 9.16
C GLY A 130 -9.72 -8.62 8.36
N ASP A 131 -9.39 -7.93 7.28
CA ASP A 131 -8.45 -8.39 6.27
C ASP A 131 -7.12 -8.93 6.85
N THR A 132 -6.79 -10.17 6.47
CA THR A 132 -5.61 -10.88 6.99
C THR A 132 -4.31 -10.14 6.69
N PHE A 133 -4.18 -9.45 5.55
CA PHE A 133 -2.94 -8.76 5.22
C PHE A 133 -2.74 -7.50 6.04
N MET A 134 -3.69 -6.56 6.03
CA MET A 134 -3.55 -5.30 6.76
C MET A 134 -3.46 -5.54 8.28
N GLN A 135 -4.25 -6.47 8.82
CA GLN A 135 -4.15 -6.84 10.23
C GLN A 135 -2.77 -7.43 10.57
N THR A 136 -2.26 -8.32 9.72
CA THR A 136 -0.93 -8.92 9.91
C THR A 136 0.17 -7.87 9.79
N PHE A 137 0.11 -7.00 8.78
CA PHE A 137 1.06 -5.90 8.60
C PHE A 137 1.10 -5.01 9.85
N LEU A 138 -0.05 -4.54 10.32
CA LEU A 138 -0.13 -3.67 11.49
C LEU A 138 0.33 -4.38 12.77
N ARG A 139 0.00 -5.66 12.95
CA ARG A 139 0.48 -6.47 14.07
C ARG A 139 1.99 -6.60 14.05
N LEU A 140 2.58 -6.93 12.90
CA LEU A 140 4.03 -7.07 12.77
C LEU A 140 4.73 -5.73 12.97
N LEU A 141 4.23 -4.65 12.36
CA LEU A 141 4.73 -3.30 12.56
C LEU A 141 4.73 -2.90 14.04
N HIS A 142 3.68 -3.25 14.78
CA HIS A 142 3.60 -3.01 16.21
C HIS A 142 4.60 -3.88 17.00
N ALA A 143 4.68 -5.17 16.69
CA ALA A 143 5.55 -6.12 17.38
C ALA A 143 7.04 -5.83 17.14
N THR A 144 7.38 -5.26 15.98
CA THR A 144 8.77 -4.97 15.57
C THR A 144 9.05 -3.47 15.56
N ASN A 145 8.37 -2.68 16.39
CA ASN A 145 8.45 -1.21 16.35
C ASN A 145 9.85 -0.62 16.68
N GLN A 146 10.80 -1.43 17.15
CA GLN A 146 12.21 -1.06 17.38
C GLN A 146 13.14 -1.51 16.25
N GLN A 147 12.61 -2.12 15.19
CA GLN A 147 13.39 -2.68 14.09
C GLN A 147 13.12 -1.91 12.81
N SER A 148 14.00 -2.09 11.82
CA SER A 148 13.78 -1.55 10.48
C SER A 148 12.50 -2.10 9.87
N ILE A 149 11.75 -1.25 9.16
CA ILE A 149 10.53 -1.67 8.45
C ILE A 149 10.81 -2.75 7.39
N ILE A 150 12.06 -2.88 6.93
CA ILE A 150 12.51 -3.98 6.07
C ILE A 150 12.30 -5.34 6.76
N HIS A 151 12.46 -5.40 8.09
CA HIS A 151 12.22 -6.62 8.86
C HIS A 151 10.74 -7.05 8.84
N VAL A 152 9.82 -6.09 8.81
CA VAL A 152 8.38 -6.36 8.64
C VAL A 152 8.14 -7.11 7.33
N ASN A 153 8.82 -6.75 6.25
CA ASN A 153 8.72 -7.46 4.97
C ASN A 153 9.20 -8.91 5.07
N THR A 154 10.31 -9.15 5.78
CA THR A 154 10.82 -10.51 6.02
C THR A 154 9.82 -11.37 6.80
N LEU A 155 9.22 -10.82 7.85
CA LEU A 155 8.24 -11.54 8.66
C LEU A 155 6.92 -11.78 7.92
N LEU A 156 6.45 -10.81 7.14
CA LEU A 156 5.29 -10.98 6.26
C LEU A 156 5.54 -12.14 5.29
N ALA A 157 6.69 -12.15 4.62
CA ALA A 157 7.03 -13.24 3.70
C ALA A 157 7.05 -14.60 4.42
N GLY A 158 7.56 -14.68 5.65
CA GLY A 158 7.55 -15.89 6.46
C GLY A 158 6.14 -16.37 6.81
N GLU A 159 5.31 -15.50 7.39
CA GLU A 159 3.96 -15.90 7.84
C GLU A 159 3.02 -16.31 6.70
N PHE A 160 3.16 -15.72 5.51
CA PHE A 160 2.38 -16.12 4.33
C PHE A 160 2.99 -17.31 3.59
N TYR A 161 4.29 -17.62 3.77
CA TYR A 161 4.92 -18.81 3.21
C TYR A 161 4.61 -20.09 4.02
N GLU A 162 4.50 -19.97 5.35
CA GLU A 162 4.22 -21.09 6.27
C GLU A 162 2.76 -21.55 6.30
N ARG A 163 1.83 -20.83 5.64
CA ARG A 163 0.41 -21.21 5.54
C ARG A 163 0.10 -22.22 4.40
N LYS A 164 1.12 -22.78 3.76
CA LYS A 164 1.01 -23.90 2.81
C LYS A 164 1.07 -25.25 3.50
#